data_AF-A0A8J3ZD09-F1
#
_entry.id   AF-A0A8J3ZD09-F1
#
_cell.length_a   1.000
_cell.length_b   1.000
_cell.length_c   1.000
_cell.angle_alpha   90.00
_cell.angle_beta   90.00
_cell.angle_gamma   90.00
#
_symmetry.space_group_name_H-M   'P 1'
#
loop_
_entity.id
_entity.type
_entity.pdbx_description
1 polymer ?
#
loop_
_entity_poly.entity_id
_entity_poly.type
_entity_poly.pdbx_seq_one_letter_code
_entity_poly.pdbx_strand_id
1 'polypeptide(L)'
;MNAQAWLAELDAELRRRGTGPDTAAHVVAEAAAHLTDSGENPVTVFGRAESYAAAVIEIIGNRARRAPGPVRLRARGISKRYRRRVVLDNVDLTVRAGQIAAVVGANGCGKSTFLGICAGLVSPDSGEVGVDGRLGYCPQEGGVADFLRPDEHFVLVGAGAGLTRVTAKTRGRDSAAALGWTAADAPTARHLSGGTRQKLNLVMSTLTEPDVLLLDEPYQGFDRSTYVNFWDQLYRLRDEGKAIVVVTHLLNQLDGVDLVLDLTKAAA
;
A
#
# COMPACT_ATOMS: atom_id res chain seq x y z
N MET A 1 -10.55 -9.02 34.53
CA MET A 1 -9.54 -9.71 33.72
C MET A 1 -8.43 -8.71 33.41
N ASN A 2 -7.16 -9.06 33.60
CA ASN A 2 -6.04 -8.16 33.30
C ASN A 2 -5.68 -8.27 31.80
N ALA A 3 -4.95 -7.28 31.28
CA ALA A 3 -4.59 -7.21 29.85
C ALA A 3 -3.85 -8.46 29.35
N GLN A 4 -2.92 -8.98 30.14
CA GLN A 4 -2.16 -10.19 29.77
C GLN A 4 -3.03 -11.45 29.68
N ALA A 5 -3.96 -11.65 30.61
CA ALA A 5 -4.89 -12.78 30.56
C ALA A 5 -5.82 -12.69 29.35
N TRP A 6 -6.31 -11.49 29.03
CA TRP A 6 -7.15 -11.28 27.85
C TRP A 6 -6.39 -11.54 26.54
N LEU A 7 -5.14 -11.08 26.44
CA LEU A 7 -4.30 -11.33 25.26
C LEU A 7 -3.96 -12.81 25.07
N ALA A 8 -3.72 -13.54 26.16
CA ALA A 8 -3.51 -14.99 26.11
C ALA A 8 -4.79 -15.74 25.67
N GLU A 9 -5.96 -15.27 26.13
CA GLU A 9 -7.25 -15.82 25.71
C GLU A 9 -7.54 -15.52 24.23
N LEU A 10 -7.19 -14.34 23.76
CA LEU A 10 -7.27 -13.97 22.34
C LEU A 10 -6.40 -14.88 21.46
N ASP A 11 -5.12 -15.09 21.81
CA ASP A 11 -4.23 -15.99 21.06
C ASP A 11 -4.80 -17.41 21.01
N ALA A 12 -5.28 -17.91 22.14
CA ALA A 12 -5.88 -19.24 22.23
C ALA A 12 -7.13 -19.37 21.34
N GLU A 13 -8.00 -18.36 21.31
CA GLU A 13 -9.22 -18.39 20.51
C GLU A 13 -8.92 -18.28 19.00
N LEU A 14 -7.98 -17.40 18.61
CA LEU A 14 -7.54 -17.27 17.22
C LEU A 14 -7.01 -18.61 16.68
N ARG A 15 -6.17 -19.30 17.46
CA ARG A 15 -5.63 -20.62 17.11
C ARG A 15 -6.71 -21.70 17.08
N ARG A 16 -7.62 -21.72 18.07
CA ARG A 16 -8.72 -22.69 18.14
C ARG A 16 -9.60 -22.64 16.89
N ARG A 17 -9.78 -21.45 16.33
CA ARG A 17 -10.57 -21.21 15.12
C ARG A 17 -9.78 -21.33 13.82
N GLY A 18 -8.54 -21.84 13.86
CA GLY A 18 -7.76 -22.17 12.68
C GLY A 18 -6.92 -21.03 12.10
N THR A 19 -6.72 -19.93 12.83
CA THR A 19 -5.80 -18.87 12.41
C THR A 19 -4.35 -19.36 12.48
N GLY A 20 -3.56 -19.11 11.43
CA GLY A 20 -2.14 -19.46 11.39
C GLY A 20 -1.33 -18.78 12.51
N PRO A 21 -0.24 -19.40 12.98
CA PRO A 21 0.51 -18.94 14.16
C PRO A 21 1.07 -17.52 14.01
N ASP A 22 1.59 -17.16 12.84
CA ASP A 22 2.16 -15.83 12.58
C ASP A 22 1.07 -14.75 12.57
N THR A 23 -0.06 -15.03 11.94
CA THR A 23 -1.21 -14.13 11.89
C THR A 23 -1.82 -13.92 13.27
N ALA A 24 -1.94 -14.99 14.07
CA ALA A 24 -2.40 -14.89 15.45
C ALA A 24 -1.46 -14.03 16.30
N ALA A 25 -0.15 -14.24 16.17
CA ALA A 25 0.87 -13.44 16.86
C ALA A 25 0.79 -11.95 16.51
N HIS A 26 0.57 -11.63 15.23
CA HIS A 26 0.44 -10.25 14.76
C HIS A 26 -0.77 -9.54 15.39
N VAL A 27 -1.96 -10.16 15.33
CA VAL A 27 -3.19 -9.61 15.91
C VAL A 27 -3.03 -9.37 17.41
N VAL A 28 -2.41 -10.32 18.11
CA VAL A 28 -2.17 -10.22 19.56
C VAL A 28 -1.19 -9.09 19.87
N ALA A 29 -0.12 -8.94 19.08
CA ALA A 29 0.85 -7.86 19.24
C ALA A 29 0.22 -6.48 19.03
N GLU A 30 -0.66 -6.35 18.03
CA GLU A 30 -1.36 -5.10 17.75
C GLU A 30 -2.34 -4.72 18.87
N ALA A 31 -3.13 -5.69 19.35
CA ALA A 31 -4.02 -5.48 20.49
C ALA A 31 -3.22 -5.11 21.76
N ALA A 32 -2.07 -5.74 21.97
CA ALA A 32 -1.19 -5.44 23.10
C ALA A 32 -0.62 -4.01 23.03
N ALA A 33 -0.16 -3.58 21.86
CA ALA A 33 0.32 -2.22 21.64
C ALA A 33 -0.78 -1.20 21.93
N HIS A 34 -2.02 -1.44 21.47
CA HIS A 34 -3.14 -0.55 21.73
C HIS A 34 -3.48 -0.43 23.22
N LEU A 35 -3.51 -1.55 23.97
CA LEU A 35 -3.76 -1.53 25.42
C LEU A 35 -2.65 -0.83 26.19
N THR A 36 -1.41 -0.95 25.71
CA THR A 36 -0.26 -0.27 26.32
C THR A 36 -0.35 1.24 26.11
N ASP A 37 -0.73 1.67 24.90
CA ASP A 37 -0.89 3.09 24.56
C ASP A 37 -2.09 3.74 25.28
N SER A 38 -3.21 3.02 25.41
CA SER A 38 -4.44 3.58 25.99
C SER A 38 -4.52 3.44 27.51
N GLY A 39 -3.87 2.42 28.08
CA GLY A 39 -4.03 2.05 29.50
C GLY A 39 -5.43 1.56 29.86
N GLU A 40 -6.30 1.32 28.88
CA GLU A 40 -7.69 0.98 29.08
C GLU A 40 -7.91 -0.52 29.33
N ASN A 41 -9.08 -0.85 29.87
CA ASN A 41 -9.46 -2.24 30.08
C ASN A 41 -9.79 -2.92 28.74
N PRO A 42 -9.18 -4.07 28.42
CA PRO A 42 -9.39 -4.74 27.13
C PRO A 42 -10.83 -5.14 26.85
N VAL A 43 -11.62 -5.46 27.89
CA VAL A 43 -13.04 -5.80 27.71
C VAL A 43 -13.85 -4.57 27.31
N THR A 44 -13.45 -3.38 27.75
CA THR A 44 -14.11 -2.12 27.39
C THR A 44 -13.78 -1.72 25.95
N VAL A 45 -12.53 -1.91 25.53
CA VAL A 45 -12.06 -1.50 24.19
C VAL A 45 -12.47 -2.50 23.11
N PHE A 46 -12.26 -3.79 23.35
CA PHE A 46 -12.36 -4.86 22.36
C PHE A 46 -13.50 -5.83 22.61
N GLY A 47 -14.16 -5.75 23.77
CA GLY A 47 -15.13 -6.74 24.19
C GLY A 47 -14.48 -8.05 24.67
N ARG A 48 -15.24 -9.14 24.64
CA ARG A 48 -14.72 -10.47 25.02
C ARG A 48 -13.74 -10.94 23.96
N ALA A 49 -12.64 -11.56 24.38
CA ALA A 49 -11.62 -12.11 23.48
C ALA A 49 -12.23 -13.05 22.43
N GLU A 50 -13.25 -13.82 22.80
CA GLU A 50 -13.99 -14.69 21.87
C GLU A 50 -14.69 -13.92 20.75
N SER A 51 -15.47 -12.90 21.12
CA SER A 51 -16.20 -12.07 20.16
C SER A 51 -15.25 -11.27 19.27
N TYR A 52 -14.16 -10.77 19.84
CA TYR A 52 -13.11 -10.07 19.11
C TYR A 52 -12.39 -11.01 18.12
N ALA A 53 -12.00 -12.20 18.56
CA ALA A 53 -11.40 -13.21 17.69
C ALA A 53 -12.33 -13.61 16.54
N ALA A 54 -13.63 -13.78 16.79
CA ALA A 54 -14.62 -14.07 15.76
C ALA A 54 -14.69 -12.97 14.70
N ALA A 55 -14.76 -11.70 15.12
CA ALA A 55 -14.78 -10.56 14.21
C ALA A 55 -13.47 -10.44 13.41
N VAL A 56 -12.33 -10.63 14.08
CA VAL A 56 -11.01 -10.63 13.45
C VAL A 56 -10.89 -11.77 12.45
N ILE A 57 -11.39 -12.96 12.75
CA ILE A 57 -11.39 -14.11 11.84
C ILE A 57 -12.41 -13.94 10.71
N GLU A 58 -13.49 -13.20 10.89
CA GLU A 58 -14.35 -12.85 9.75
C GLU A 58 -13.60 -11.91 8.79
N ILE A 59 -12.84 -10.96 9.33
CA ILE A 59 -11.98 -10.04 8.56
C ILE A 59 -10.79 -10.78 7.90
N ILE A 60 -10.17 -11.73 8.60
CA ILE A 60 -8.99 -12.48 8.16
C ILE A 60 -9.36 -13.73 7.34
N GLY A 61 -10.45 -14.40 7.67
CA GLY A 61 -10.95 -15.61 7.01
C GLY A 61 -11.55 -15.32 5.64
N ASN A 62 -12.05 -14.10 5.40
CA ASN A 62 -12.35 -13.62 4.05
C ASN A 62 -11.07 -13.26 3.25
N ARG A 63 -9.90 -13.18 3.92
CA ARG A 63 -8.56 -13.08 3.32
C ARG A 63 -7.88 -14.45 3.18
N ALA A 64 -8.62 -15.52 2.90
CA ALA A 64 -7.99 -16.71 2.34
C ALA A 64 -7.25 -16.26 1.06
N ARG A 65 -5.91 -16.19 1.11
CA ARG A 65 -5.05 -15.76 0.00
C ARG A 65 -5.50 -16.54 -1.25
N ARG A 66 -6.27 -15.88 -2.11
CA ARG A 66 -6.71 -16.47 -3.39
C ARG A 66 -5.46 -16.89 -4.14
N ALA A 67 -5.53 -18.03 -4.84
CA ALA A 67 -4.45 -18.45 -5.71
C ALA A 67 -4.07 -17.27 -6.64
N PRO A 68 -2.79 -16.88 -6.71
CA PRO A 68 -2.38 -15.72 -7.50
C PRO A 68 -2.84 -15.85 -8.95
N GLY A 69 -3.40 -14.78 -9.51
CA GLY A 69 -3.89 -14.76 -10.88
C GLY A 69 -2.78 -14.64 -11.95
N PRO A 70 -3.10 -14.14 -13.15
CA PRO A 70 -2.10 -13.94 -14.21
C PRO A 70 -0.98 -12.98 -13.78
N VAL A 71 0.17 -13.05 -14.46
CA VAL A 71 1.25 -12.08 -14.26
C VAL A 71 0.76 -10.72 -14.75
N ARG A 72 0.85 -9.70 -13.90
CA ARG A 72 0.49 -8.33 -14.25
C ARG A 72 1.71 -7.43 -14.42
N LEU A 73 2.77 -7.69 -13.66
CA LEU A 73 4.06 -7.01 -13.77
C LEU A 73 5.18 -8.04 -13.80
N ARG A 74 6.10 -7.90 -14.75
CA ARG A 74 7.35 -8.68 -14.83
C ARG A 74 8.50 -7.74 -15.14
N ALA A 75 9.43 -7.61 -14.20
CA ALA A 75 10.73 -6.99 -14.39
C ALA A 75 11.77 -8.12 -14.41
N ARG A 76 12.57 -8.21 -15.47
CA ARG A 76 13.58 -9.27 -15.64
C ARG A 76 14.96 -8.70 -15.93
N GLY A 77 15.96 -9.10 -15.12
CA GLY A 77 17.37 -8.74 -15.29
C GLY A 77 17.61 -7.22 -15.31
N ILE A 78 16.88 -6.46 -14.50
CA ILE A 78 16.95 -5.01 -14.50
C ILE A 78 18.27 -4.55 -13.90
N SER A 79 19.08 -3.87 -14.71
CA SER A 79 20.27 -3.17 -14.24
C SER A 79 20.21 -1.69 -14.58
N LYS A 80 20.74 -0.86 -13.69
CA LYS A 80 20.82 0.58 -13.88
C LYS A 80 22.06 1.16 -13.21
N ARG A 81 22.78 2.00 -13.95
CA ARG A 81 23.97 2.71 -13.53
C ARG A 81 23.83 4.20 -13.85
N TYR A 82 24.13 5.05 -12.86
CA TYR A 82 24.29 6.48 -13.09
C TYR A 82 25.78 6.83 -13.02
N ARG A 83 26.37 7.18 -14.17
CA ARG A 83 27.81 7.41 -14.31
C ARG A 83 28.61 6.20 -13.82
N ARG A 84 29.28 6.31 -12.67
CA ARG A 84 30.09 5.24 -12.07
C ARG A 84 29.36 4.43 -10.99
N ARG A 85 28.17 4.85 -10.57
CA ARG A 85 27.42 4.21 -9.48
C ARG A 85 26.42 3.22 -10.05
N VAL A 86 26.62 1.94 -9.76
CA VAL A 86 25.60 0.90 -9.96
C VAL A 86 24.50 1.13 -8.92
N VAL A 87 23.26 1.25 -9.40
CA VAL A 87 22.06 1.44 -8.57
C VAL A 87 21.20 0.20 -8.55
N LEU A 88 21.08 -0.50 -9.67
CA LEU A 88 20.43 -1.80 -9.78
C LEU A 88 21.35 -2.74 -10.55
N ASP A 89 21.41 -4.00 -10.11
CA ASP A 89 22.22 -5.04 -10.75
C ASP A 89 21.41 -6.33 -10.83
N ASN A 90 21.01 -6.68 -12.05
CA ASN A 90 20.29 -7.92 -12.39
C ASN A 90 19.09 -8.22 -11.46
N VAL A 91 18.20 -7.24 -11.29
CA VAL A 91 17.04 -7.34 -10.40
C VAL A 91 15.84 -7.95 -11.14
N ASP A 92 15.24 -8.99 -10.55
CA ASP A 92 14.03 -9.65 -11.02
C ASP A 92 12.86 -9.41 -10.06
N LEU A 93 11.67 -9.15 -10.60
CA LEU A 93 10.42 -9.13 -9.85
C LEU A 93 9.26 -9.58 -10.74
N THR A 94 8.44 -10.50 -10.26
CA THR A 94 7.18 -10.88 -10.93
C THR A 94 6.04 -10.75 -9.94
N VAL A 95 5.05 -9.91 -10.28
CA VAL A 95 3.87 -9.67 -9.44
C VAL A 95 2.62 -10.06 -10.22
N ARG A 96 1.78 -10.87 -9.58
CA ARG A 96 0.54 -11.40 -10.15
C ARG A 96 -0.66 -10.62 -9.65
N ALA A 97 -1.76 -10.76 -10.40
CA ALA A 97 -3.07 -10.31 -9.94
C ALA A 97 -3.37 -10.91 -8.55
N GLY A 98 -3.73 -10.04 -7.60
CA GLY A 98 -3.98 -10.43 -6.22
C GLY A 98 -2.74 -10.56 -5.35
N GLN A 99 -1.61 -9.95 -5.73
CA GLN A 99 -0.40 -9.91 -4.91
C GLN A 99 0.03 -8.49 -4.57
N ILE A 100 0.55 -8.31 -3.37
CA ILE A 100 1.30 -7.14 -2.95
C ILE A 100 2.78 -7.54 -2.83
N ALA A 101 3.65 -6.84 -3.54
CA ALA A 101 5.10 -6.94 -3.40
C ALA A 101 5.64 -5.72 -2.64
N ALA A 102 6.37 -5.95 -1.56
CA ALA A 102 7.14 -4.90 -0.90
C ALA A 102 8.54 -4.80 -1.52
N VAL A 103 8.96 -3.58 -1.85
CA VAL A 103 10.35 -3.28 -2.21
C VAL A 103 10.99 -2.57 -1.03
N VAL A 104 11.99 -3.21 -0.42
CA VAL A 104 12.66 -2.73 0.80
C VAL A 104 14.13 -2.44 0.54
N GLY A 105 14.70 -1.62 1.41
CA GLY A 105 16.14 -1.42 1.51
C GLY A 105 16.57 0.00 1.84
N ALA A 106 17.86 0.15 2.12
CA ALA A 106 18.45 1.40 2.59
C ALA A 106 18.18 2.61 1.65
N ASN A 107 18.22 3.82 2.21
CA ASN A 107 18.06 5.03 1.41
C ASN A 107 19.13 5.10 0.30
N GLY A 108 18.69 5.36 -0.93
CA GLY A 108 19.57 5.39 -2.10
C GLY A 108 20.02 4.02 -2.62
N CYS A 109 19.42 2.90 -2.19
CA CYS A 109 19.69 1.58 -2.78
C CYS A 109 19.05 1.36 -4.15
N GLY A 110 18.18 2.28 -4.61
CA GLY A 110 17.59 2.22 -5.95
C GLY A 110 16.09 1.94 -6.01
N LYS A 111 15.36 1.89 -4.89
CA LYS A 111 13.91 1.60 -4.84
C LYS A 111 13.08 2.47 -5.79
N SER A 112 13.21 3.80 -5.69
CA SER A 112 12.52 4.74 -6.59
C SER A 112 12.99 4.64 -8.04
N THR A 113 14.27 4.29 -8.27
CA THR A 113 14.78 4.02 -9.63
C THR A 113 14.15 2.76 -10.20
N PHE A 114 14.01 1.70 -9.42
CA PHE A 114 13.37 0.46 -9.82
C PHE A 114 11.88 0.67 -10.12
N LEU A 115 11.15 1.38 -9.26
CA LEU A 115 9.75 1.73 -9.54
C LEU A 115 9.61 2.65 -10.76
N GLY A 116 10.49 3.63 -10.93
CA GLY A 116 10.51 4.48 -12.12
C GLY A 116 10.75 3.68 -13.41
N ILE A 117 11.57 2.63 -13.36
CA ILE A 117 11.75 1.69 -14.47
C ILE A 117 10.48 0.88 -14.71
N CYS A 118 9.87 0.32 -13.66
CA CYS A 118 8.61 -0.40 -13.76
C CYS A 118 7.46 0.46 -14.30
N ALA A 119 7.45 1.76 -13.99
CA ALA A 119 6.48 2.74 -14.46
C ALA A 119 6.76 3.26 -15.89
N GLY A 120 7.89 2.88 -16.50
CA GLY A 120 8.30 3.38 -17.81
C GLY A 120 8.81 4.83 -17.83
N LEU A 121 9.07 5.42 -16.66
CA LEU A 121 9.59 6.79 -16.52
C LEU A 121 11.12 6.86 -16.63
N VAL A 122 11.79 5.73 -16.40
CA VAL A 122 13.26 5.60 -16.47
C VAL A 122 13.60 4.39 -17.34
N SER A 123 14.45 4.55 -18.35
CA SER A 123 14.93 3.41 -19.12
C SER A 123 15.96 2.60 -18.32
N PRO A 124 15.86 1.26 -18.25
CA PRO A 124 16.93 0.43 -17.72
C PRO A 124 18.14 0.43 -18.67
N ASP A 125 19.33 0.07 -18.17
CA ASP A 125 20.50 -0.12 -19.04
C ASP A 125 20.54 -1.54 -19.63
N SER A 126 19.95 -2.51 -18.92
CA SER A 126 19.69 -3.87 -19.40
C SER A 126 18.45 -4.45 -18.73
N GLY A 127 17.89 -5.50 -19.32
CA GLY A 127 16.67 -6.16 -18.86
C GLY A 127 15.41 -5.57 -19.50
N GLU A 128 14.27 -6.11 -19.11
CA GLU A 128 12.96 -5.76 -19.69
C GLU A 128 11.86 -5.68 -18.61
N VAL A 129 10.90 -4.78 -18.84
CA VAL A 129 9.68 -4.67 -18.04
C VAL A 129 8.48 -4.95 -18.94
N GLY A 130 7.63 -5.88 -18.52
CA GLY A 130 6.32 -6.14 -19.09
C GLY A 130 5.21 -5.82 -18.10
N VAL A 131 4.19 -5.09 -18.57
CA VAL A 131 2.97 -4.76 -17.82
C VAL A 131 1.76 -5.23 -18.61
N ASP A 132 0.87 -6.00 -17.97
CA ASP A 132 -0.40 -6.45 -18.55
C ASP A 132 -1.58 -5.73 -17.87
N GLY A 133 -2.13 -4.73 -18.56
CA GLY A 133 -3.25 -3.91 -18.10
C GLY A 133 -2.87 -2.45 -17.87
N ARG A 134 -3.73 -1.72 -17.15
CA ARG A 134 -3.51 -0.30 -16.83
C ARG A 134 -2.56 -0.14 -15.64
N LEU A 135 -1.64 0.80 -15.74
CA LEU A 135 -0.68 1.11 -14.68
C LEU A 135 -1.04 2.43 -13.97
N GLY A 136 -1.09 2.38 -12.64
CA GLY A 136 -1.16 3.55 -11.77
C GLY A 136 0.17 3.71 -11.04
N TYR A 137 0.65 4.95 -10.93
CA TYR A 137 1.89 5.25 -10.20
C TYR A 137 1.66 6.39 -9.21
N CYS A 138 2.01 6.16 -7.95
CA CYS A 138 2.05 7.16 -6.89
C CYS A 138 3.53 7.45 -6.56
N PRO A 139 4.07 8.61 -6.93
CA PRO A 139 5.45 8.96 -6.63
C PRO A 139 5.63 9.35 -5.15
N GLN A 140 6.87 9.26 -4.66
CA GLN A 140 7.25 9.72 -3.32
C GLN A 140 7.11 11.25 -3.19
N GLU A 141 7.56 11.98 -4.21
CA GLU A 141 7.50 13.44 -4.28
C GLU A 141 7.00 13.89 -5.66
N GLY A 142 6.32 15.04 -5.70
CA GLY A 142 5.77 15.59 -6.94
C GLY A 142 4.41 14.99 -7.31
N GLY A 143 4.12 14.86 -8.59
CA GLY A 143 2.86 14.28 -9.12
C GLY A 143 1.66 15.22 -9.11
N VAL A 144 1.65 16.23 -8.24
CA VAL A 144 0.56 17.23 -8.12
C VAL A 144 0.95 18.55 -8.79
N ALA A 145 0.02 19.14 -9.55
CA ALA A 145 0.15 20.48 -10.11
C ALA A 145 -0.31 21.54 -9.10
N ASP A 146 0.62 22.36 -8.62
CA ASP A 146 0.43 23.31 -7.52
C ASP A 146 -0.73 24.31 -7.68
N PHE A 147 -1.04 24.68 -8.92
CA PHE A 147 -2.07 25.65 -9.27
C PHE A 147 -3.46 25.03 -9.46
N LEU A 148 -3.58 23.69 -9.47
CA LEU A 148 -4.84 22.99 -9.63
C LEU A 148 -5.43 22.61 -8.27
N ARG A 149 -6.76 22.63 -8.17
CA ARG A 149 -7.54 22.05 -7.07
C ARG A 149 -7.62 20.52 -7.22
N PRO A 150 -7.93 19.77 -6.15
CA PRO A 150 -8.10 18.31 -6.24
C PRO A 150 -9.11 17.88 -7.33
N ASP A 151 -10.26 18.51 -7.41
CA ASP A 151 -11.26 18.22 -8.44
C ASP A 151 -10.74 18.42 -9.88
N GLU A 152 -9.85 19.39 -10.08
CA GLU A 152 -9.26 19.68 -11.39
C GLU A 152 -8.23 18.61 -11.76
N HIS A 153 -7.48 18.10 -10.77
CA HIS A 153 -6.63 16.93 -10.95
C HIS A 153 -7.44 15.70 -11.33
N PHE A 154 -8.56 15.44 -10.63
CA PHE A 154 -9.41 14.29 -10.93
C PHE A 154 -9.92 14.36 -12.36
N VAL A 155 -10.39 15.54 -12.79
CA VAL A 155 -10.83 15.74 -14.18
C VAL A 155 -9.69 15.55 -15.17
N LEU A 156 -8.49 16.08 -14.89
CA LEU A 156 -7.32 15.96 -15.77
C LEU A 156 -6.91 14.51 -15.97
N VAL A 157 -6.71 13.77 -14.86
CA VAL A 157 -6.31 12.36 -14.89
C VAL A 157 -7.44 11.50 -15.48
N GLY A 158 -8.67 11.74 -15.05
CA GLY A 158 -9.84 10.99 -15.51
C GLY A 158 -10.11 11.15 -17.00
N ALA A 159 -9.85 12.32 -17.58
CA ALA A 159 -9.97 12.55 -19.02
C ALA A 159 -9.03 11.64 -19.83
N GLY A 160 -7.82 11.37 -19.34
CA GLY A 160 -6.89 10.43 -19.95
C GLY A 160 -7.39 8.98 -19.99
N ALA A 161 -8.35 8.64 -19.13
CA ALA A 161 -9.03 7.34 -19.09
C ALA A 161 -10.44 7.37 -19.69
N GLY A 162 -10.84 8.47 -20.35
CA GLY A 162 -12.16 8.62 -20.96
C GLY A 162 -13.31 8.84 -19.97
N LEU A 163 -13.03 9.24 -18.73
CA LEU A 163 -14.06 9.55 -17.74
C LEU A 163 -14.72 10.91 -18.01
N THR A 164 -16.02 10.99 -17.75
CA THR A 164 -16.70 12.29 -17.72
C THR A 164 -16.21 13.13 -16.53
N ARG A 165 -16.34 14.46 -16.62
CA ARG A 165 -16.00 15.36 -15.52
C ARG A 165 -16.72 15.01 -14.22
N VAL A 166 -17.99 14.62 -14.31
CA VAL A 166 -18.81 14.24 -13.15
C VAL A 166 -18.26 12.95 -12.53
N THR A 167 -18.09 11.91 -13.35
CA THR A 167 -17.55 10.61 -12.89
C THR A 167 -16.18 10.76 -12.23
N ALA A 168 -15.29 11.53 -12.85
CA ALA A 168 -13.94 11.74 -12.33
C ALA A 168 -13.96 12.44 -10.95
N LYS A 169 -14.76 13.50 -10.80
CA LYS A 169 -14.90 14.20 -9.51
C LYS A 169 -15.51 13.31 -8.45
N THR A 170 -16.59 12.60 -8.76
CA THR A 170 -17.24 11.68 -7.81
C THR A 170 -16.25 10.63 -7.33
N ARG A 171 -15.63 9.89 -8.24
CA ARG A 171 -14.64 8.85 -7.89
C ARG A 171 -13.48 9.41 -7.08
N GLY A 172 -12.90 10.53 -7.51
CA GLY A 172 -11.78 11.15 -6.79
C GLY A 172 -12.14 11.60 -5.38
N ARG A 173 -13.34 12.15 -5.18
CA ARG A 173 -13.84 12.54 -3.85
C ARG A 173 -14.13 11.33 -2.97
N ASP A 174 -14.70 10.27 -3.52
CA ASP A 174 -14.97 9.03 -2.79
C ASP A 174 -13.65 8.38 -2.31
N SER A 175 -12.64 8.31 -3.20
CA SER A 175 -11.31 7.83 -2.86
C SER A 175 -10.61 8.73 -1.84
N ALA A 176 -10.78 10.05 -1.93
CA ALA A 176 -10.24 11.00 -0.93
C ALA A 176 -10.88 10.77 0.46
N ALA A 177 -12.21 10.61 0.51
CA ALA A 177 -12.93 10.34 1.74
C ALA A 177 -12.48 9.03 2.39
N ALA A 178 -12.21 7.99 1.59
CA ALA A 178 -11.66 6.71 2.08
C ALA A 178 -10.26 6.84 2.72
N LEU A 179 -9.50 7.89 2.38
CA LEU A 179 -8.22 8.25 3.01
C LEU A 179 -8.37 9.26 4.15
N GLY A 180 -9.60 9.52 4.59
CA GLY A 180 -9.91 10.40 5.73
C GLY A 180 -9.72 11.89 5.42
N TRP A 181 -9.96 12.35 4.19
CA TRP A 181 -9.95 13.78 3.88
C TRP A 181 -11.01 14.20 2.85
N THR A 182 -11.45 15.45 2.94
CA THR A 182 -12.46 16.01 2.03
C THR A 182 -11.80 16.81 0.91
N ALA A 183 -11.93 16.32 -0.32
CA ALA A 183 -11.40 17.01 -1.50
C ALA A 183 -12.33 18.11 -2.05
N ALA A 184 -13.62 18.07 -1.70
CA ALA A 184 -14.59 19.08 -2.11
C ALA A 184 -14.20 20.45 -1.53
N ASP A 185 -14.23 21.48 -2.39
CA ASP A 185 -13.90 22.87 -2.06
C ASP A 185 -12.51 23.12 -1.47
N ALA A 186 -11.64 22.10 -1.47
CA ALA A 186 -10.26 22.21 -1.05
C ALA A 186 -9.51 23.28 -1.88
N PRO A 187 -8.52 23.97 -1.27
CA PRO A 187 -7.72 24.95 -1.99
C PRO A 187 -6.86 24.26 -3.05
N THR A 188 -6.19 25.08 -3.87
CA THR A 188 -5.18 24.59 -4.82
C THR A 188 -4.09 23.81 -4.10
N ALA A 189 -3.50 22.83 -4.80
CA ALA A 189 -2.51 21.90 -4.26
C ALA A 189 -1.35 22.55 -3.50
N ARG A 190 -0.90 23.75 -3.91
CA ARG A 190 0.16 24.49 -3.22
C ARG A 190 -0.15 24.85 -1.76
N HIS A 191 -1.43 24.89 -1.37
CA HIS A 191 -1.86 25.22 -0.01
C HIS A 191 -2.26 23.97 0.79
N LEU A 192 -2.16 22.78 0.19
CA LEU A 192 -2.40 21.52 0.90
C LEU A 192 -1.17 21.16 1.72
N SER A 193 -1.40 20.51 2.88
CA SER A 193 -0.30 19.93 3.65
C SER A 193 0.44 18.87 2.83
N GLY A 194 1.71 18.59 3.15
CA GLY A 194 2.48 17.53 2.48
C GLY A 194 1.74 16.18 2.49
N GLY A 195 1.19 15.79 3.65
CA GLY A 195 0.38 14.58 3.78
C GLY A 195 -0.86 14.60 2.89
N THR A 196 -1.60 15.72 2.81
CA THR A 196 -2.77 15.83 1.93
C THR A 196 -2.39 15.80 0.44
N ARG A 197 -1.25 16.40 0.04
CA ARG A 197 -0.72 16.27 -1.33
C ARG A 197 -0.39 14.82 -1.64
N GLN A 198 0.15 14.08 -0.68
CA GLN A 198 0.44 12.67 -0.87
C GLN A 198 -0.84 11.80 -0.95
N LYS A 199 -1.87 12.10 -0.13
CA LYS A 199 -3.19 11.48 -0.30
C LYS A 199 -3.77 11.77 -1.69
N LEU A 200 -3.60 12.99 -2.21
CA LEU A 200 -4.03 13.35 -3.56
C LEU A 200 -3.28 12.55 -4.64
N ASN A 201 -1.97 12.36 -4.52
CA ASN A 201 -1.20 11.47 -5.42
C ASN A 201 -1.76 10.05 -5.45
N LEU A 202 -2.08 9.49 -4.28
CA LEU A 202 -2.67 8.16 -4.19
C LEU A 202 -4.07 8.07 -4.80
N VAL A 203 -4.89 9.11 -4.63
CA VAL A 203 -6.20 9.17 -5.31
C VAL A 203 -6.01 9.21 -6.82
N MET A 204 -5.08 10.03 -7.33
CA MET A 204 -4.83 10.12 -8.77
C MET A 204 -4.31 8.79 -9.34
N SER A 205 -3.44 8.07 -8.63
CA SER A 205 -2.90 6.79 -9.11
C SER A 205 -3.93 5.67 -9.19
N THR A 206 -5.03 5.77 -8.44
CA THR A 206 -6.10 4.77 -8.39
C THR A 206 -7.34 5.15 -9.20
N LEU A 207 -7.46 6.42 -9.60
CA LEU A 207 -8.67 6.98 -10.24
C LEU A 207 -9.09 6.25 -11.53
N THR A 208 -8.12 5.73 -12.27
CA THR A 208 -8.33 5.04 -13.57
C THR A 208 -8.52 3.53 -13.43
N GLU A 209 -8.72 3.03 -12.20
CA GLU A 209 -8.89 1.62 -11.86
C GLU A 209 -7.73 0.74 -12.40
N PRO A 210 -6.47 1.04 -12.04
CA PRO A 210 -5.32 0.33 -12.59
C PRO A 210 -5.35 -1.17 -12.26
N ASP A 211 -4.74 -1.99 -13.11
CA ASP A 211 -4.47 -3.42 -12.86
C ASP A 211 -3.15 -3.63 -12.14
N VAL A 212 -2.19 -2.72 -12.35
CA VAL A 212 -0.90 -2.64 -11.66
C VAL A 212 -0.79 -1.30 -10.95
N LEU A 213 -0.57 -1.32 -9.64
CA LEU A 213 -0.37 -0.12 -8.83
C LEU A 213 1.06 -0.09 -8.29
N LEU A 214 1.80 0.95 -8.63
CA LEU A 214 3.16 1.20 -8.15
C LEU A 214 3.13 2.35 -7.15
N LEU A 215 3.63 2.14 -5.94
CA LEU A 215 3.57 3.11 -4.86
C LEU A 215 4.97 3.33 -4.28
N ASP A 216 5.51 4.53 -4.45
CA ASP A 216 6.84 4.90 -3.96
C ASP A 216 6.70 5.66 -2.64
N GLU A 217 6.87 4.99 -1.51
CA GLU A 217 6.73 5.55 -0.15
C GLU A 217 5.47 6.44 0.04
N PRO A 218 4.28 5.94 -0.32
CA PRO A 218 3.09 6.77 -0.53
C PRO A 218 2.47 7.34 0.76
N TYR A 219 3.03 7.04 1.92
CA TYR A 219 2.47 7.36 3.24
C TYR A 219 3.30 8.40 4.00
N GLN A 220 4.31 9.01 3.35
CA GLN A 220 5.05 10.11 3.97
C GLN A 220 4.10 11.27 4.35
N GLY A 221 4.16 11.68 5.62
CA GLY A 221 3.31 12.73 6.16
C GLY A 221 1.89 12.28 6.54
N PHE A 222 1.59 10.98 6.55
CA PHE A 222 0.32 10.45 7.07
C PHE A 222 0.34 10.36 8.60
N ASP A 223 -0.79 10.67 9.21
CA ASP A 223 -1.07 10.29 10.59
C ASP A 223 -1.38 8.79 10.71
N ARG A 224 -1.46 8.28 11.95
CA ARG A 224 -1.67 6.85 12.24
C ARG A 224 -2.99 6.31 11.64
N SER A 225 -4.09 7.06 11.71
CA SER A 225 -5.38 6.60 11.20
C SER A 225 -5.41 6.54 9.68
N THR A 226 -4.83 7.54 9.01
CA THR A 226 -4.66 7.56 7.55
C THR A 226 -3.79 6.40 7.10
N TYR A 227 -2.72 6.09 7.84
CA TYR A 227 -1.84 4.96 7.54
C TYR A 227 -2.57 3.61 7.60
N VAL A 228 -3.43 3.41 8.60
CA VAL A 228 -4.28 2.20 8.68
C VAL A 228 -5.24 2.15 7.50
N ASN A 229 -5.97 3.24 7.23
CA ASN A 229 -6.89 3.33 6.10
C ASN A 229 -6.18 3.03 4.76
N PHE A 230 -4.96 3.53 4.59
CA PHE A 230 -4.13 3.25 3.42
C PHE A 230 -3.93 1.74 3.22
N TRP A 231 -3.49 1.01 4.24
CA TRP A 231 -3.27 -0.43 4.11
C TRP A 231 -4.57 -1.22 3.88
N ASP A 232 -5.67 -0.84 4.52
CA ASP A 232 -6.98 -1.44 4.26
C ASP A 232 -7.39 -1.27 2.79
N GLN A 233 -7.09 -0.11 2.19
CA GLN A 233 -7.30 0.12 0.76
C GLN A 233 -6.42 -0.80 -0.10
N LEU A 234 -5.14 -0.99 0.22
CA LEU A 234 -4.28 -1.93 -0.50
C LEU A 234 -4.78 -3.36 -0.43
N TYR A 235 -5.17 -3.83 0.75
CA TYR A 235 -5.67 -5.18 0.92
C TYR A 235 -6.95 -5.39 0.11
N ARG A 236 -7.86 -4.41 0.11
CA ARG A 236 -9.06 -4.46 -0.73
C ARG A 236 -8.73 -4.53 -2.22
N LEU A 237 -7.83 -3.67 -2.71
CA LEU A 237 -7.41 -3.67 -4.12
C LEU A 237 -6.73 -5.00 -4.50
N ARG A 238 -5.89 -5.56 -3.62
CA ARG A 238 -5.33 -6.90 -3.81
C ARG A 238 -6.45 -7.94 -3.92
N ASP A 239 -7.43 -7.92 -3.04
CA ASP A 239 -8.51 -8.92 -3.02
C ASP A 239 -9.44 -8.80 -4.25
N GLU A 240 -9.52 -7.60 -4.84
CA GLU A 240 -10.14 -7.31 -6.16
C GLU A 240 -9.28 -7.80 -7.35
N GLY A 241 -8.09 -8.34 -7.10
CA GLY A 241 -7.20 -8.92 -8.10
C GLY A 241 -6.17 -7.93 -8.67
N LYS A 242 -5.96 -6.77 -8.06
CA LYS A 242 -4.90 -5.84 -8.48
C LYS A 242 -3.52 -6.37 -8.10
N ALA A 243 -2.51 -6.07 -8.91
CA ALA A 243 -1.11 -6.33 -8.59
C ALA A 243 -0.49 -5.05 -8.04
N ILE A 244 0.10 -5.10 -6.86
CA ILE A 244 0.58 -3.89 -6.19
C ILE A 244 2.06 -4.04 -5.86
N VAL A 245 2.84 -3.00 -6.14
CA VAL A 245 4.23 -2.88 -5.68
C VAL A 245 4.31 -1.65 -4.79
N VAL A 246 4.75 -1.83 -3.55
CA VAL A 246 4.91 -0.75 -2.59
C VAL A 246 6.35 -0.69 -2.12
N VAL A 247 6.98 0.47 -2.29
CA VAL A 247 8.24 0.77 -1.62
C VAL A 247 7.93 1.14 -0.18
N THR A 248 8.53 0.40 0.74
CA THR A 248 8.34 0.62 2.17
C THR A 248 9.64 0.51 2.94
N HIS A 249 9.74 1.29 4.01
CA HIS A 249 10.80 1.24 5.01
C HIS A 249 10.35 0.56 6.31
N LEU A 250 9.07 0.17 6.38
CA LEU A 250 8.42 -0.32 7.59
C LEU A 250 8.35 -1.85 7.55
N LEU A 251 9.28 -2.49 8.28
CA LEU A 251 9.44 -3.94 8.32
C LEU A 251 8.24 -4.66 8.98
N ASN A 252 7.51 -3.99 9.87
CA ASN A 252 6.39 -4.55 10.61
C ASN A 252 5.14 -4.85 9.77
N GLN A 253 5.12 -4.48 8.49
CA GLN A 253 4.02 -4.77 7.56
C GLN A 253 4.39 -5.86 6.55
N LEU A 254 5.60 -6.44 6.62
CA LEU A 254 6.02 -7.50 5.70
C LEU A 254 5.19 -8.79 5.89
N ASP A 255 4.58 -9.00 7.05
CA ASP A 255 3.67 -10.13 7.30
C ASP A 255 2.43 -10.08 6.39
N GLY A 256 2.01 -8.88 5.98
CA GLY A 256 0.82 -8.65 5.16
C GLY A 256 1.04 -8.70 3.65
N VAL A 257 2.30 -8.73 3.20
CA VAL A 257 2.63 -8.75 1.77
C VAL A 257 2.93 -10.16 1.29
N ASP A 258 2.81 -10.39 -0.02
CA ASP A 258 2.96 -11.72 -0.62
C ASP A 258 4.39 -11.97 -1.10
N LEU A 259 5.12 -10.90 -1.41
CA LEU A 259 6.49 -10.93 -1.93
C LEU A 259 7.31 -9.81 -1.30
N VAL A 260 8.60 -10.07 -1.06
CA VAL A 260 9.56 -9.05 -0.62
C VAL A 260 10.75 -9.05 -1.58
N LEU A 261 11.03 -7.89 -2.15
CA LEU A 261 12.25 -7.60 -2.91
C LEU A 261 13.15 -6.72 -2.05
N ASP A 262 14.24 -7.26 -1.56
CA ASP A 262 15.26 -6.49 -0.84
C ASP A 262 16.34 -6.01 -1.81
N LEU A 263 16.48 -4.68 -1.91
CA LEU A 263 17.50 -4.01 -2.72
C LEU A 263 18.71 -3.57 -1.88
N THR A 264 18.78 -3.93 -0.60
CA THR A 264 19.94 -3.66 0.26
C THR A 264 21.10 -4.52 -0.20
N LYS A 265 21.91 -3.96 -1.11
CA LYS A 265 23.16 -4.49 -1.66
C LYS A 265 23.35 -6.01 -1.47
N ALA A 266 23.10 -6.76 -2.54
CA ALA A 266 24.03 -7.82 -2.93
C ALA A 266 25.39 -7.17 -3.25
N ALA A 267 26.12 -6.75 -2.21
CA ALA A 267 27.52 -6.37 -2.34
C ALA A 267 28.33 -7.67 -2.27
N ALA A 268 28.71 -8.18 -3.43
CA ALA A 268 29.96 -8.92 -3.54
C ALA A 268 31.12 -7.93 -3.56
#